data_AF-A0AA46WBV3-F1
#
_entry.id   AF-A0AA46WBV3-F1
#
_cell.length_a   1.000
_cell.length_b   1.000
_cell.length_c   1.000
_cell.angle_alpha   90.00
_cell.angle_beta   90.00
_cell.angle_gamma   90.00
#
_symmetry.space_group_name_H-M   'P 1'
#
loop_
_entity.id
_entity.type
_entity.pdbx_description
1 polymer ?
#
loop_
_entity_poly.entity_id
_entity_poly.type
_entity_poly.pdbx_seq_one_letter_code
_entity_poly.pdbx_strand_id
1 'polypeptide(L)'
;MKRIVMAVSALLMIVACKKDDKNTMIVEGNIDGLKVGTIYLQQFVNDKLTNIDSVVANGNGKFTFKRHLESPEVFFIYLDLKKQAGTDLGDRLMFFGEPKQITINSSYDMFEVKANISGSQSQKDYGEYAHTMRQFGMRNAELLEQQVNAFKAGNTTLADSLNVASEKNNFRRHLFVLNYALTHPDSYITPYVVLVDAPNTRVKYLDSIYGKLNKEVANSKYGKEFKNYIEEARKAEKEMEK
;
A
#
# COMPACT_ATOMS: atom_id res chain seq x y z
N MET A 1 -29.19 21.49 58.15
CA MET A 1 -29.35 20.85 56.82
C MET A 1 -28.91 21.78 55.68
N LYS A 2 -27.65 22.23 55.67
CA LYS A 2 -27.05 23.01 54.55
C LYS A 2 -25.60 22.60 54.22
N ARG A 3 -25.03 21.62 54.94
CA ARG A 3 -23.65 21.14 54.76
C ARG A 3 -23.55 19.73 54.17
N ILE A 4 -24.66 19.02 54.00
CA ILE A 4 -24.70 17.66 53.40
C ILE A 4 -25.04 17.74 51.90
N VAL A 5 -25.66 18.82 51.44
CA VAL A 5 -25.99 19.01 50.01
C VAL A 5 -24.75 19.36 49.16
N MET A 6 -23.66 19.80 49.81
CA MET A 6 -22.43 20.21 49.12
C MET A 6 -21.40 19.08 48.96
N ALA A 7 -21.71 17.86 49.41
CA ALA A 7 -20.81 16.70 49.32
C ALA A 7 -21.24 15.67 48.27
N VAL A 8 -22.41 15.83 47.65
CA VAL A 8 -22.96 14.86 46.67
C VAL A 8 -22.75 15.31 45.20
N SER A 9 -22.41 16.59 44.95
CA SER A 9 -22.18 17.08 43.57
C SER A 9 -20.75 16.87 43.04
N ALA A 10 -19.86 16.25 43.82
CA ALA A 10 -18.46 16.03 43.43
C ALA A 10 -18.17 14.62 42.88
N LEU A 11 -19.18 13.73 42.81
CA LEU A 11 -18.99 12.32 42.44
C LEU A 11 -19.54 11.91 41.06
N LEU A 12 -19.71 12.87 40.14
CA LEU A 12 -20.31 12.61 38.82
C LEU A 12 -19.45 13.01 37.61
N MET A 13 -18.16 13.32 37.78
CA MET A 13 -17.33 13.78 36.65
C MET A 13 -16.08 12.94 36.36
N ILE A 14 -16.17 11.60 36.41
CA ILE A 14 -15.15 10.77 35.74
C ILE A 14 -15.72 9.46 35.18
N VAL A 15 -16.84 9.52 34.47
CA VAL A 15 -17.01 8.59 33.34
C VAL A 15 -16.44 9.30 32.14
N ALA A 16 -15.10 9.36 32.08
CA ALA A 16 -14.42 9.64 30.83
C ALA A 16 -14.88 8.55 29.87
N CYS A 17 -15.79 8.89 28.97
CA CYS A 17 -16.08 8.09 27.80
C CYS A 17 -14.73 7.72 27.17
N LYS A 18 -14.31 6.46 27.32
CA LYS A 18 -13.50 5.82 26.29
C LYS A 18 -14.41 5.80 25.06
N LYS A 19 -14.45 6.91 24.32
CA LYS A 19 -14.89 6.87 22.94
C LYS A 19 -13.88 5.96 22.28
N ASP A 20 -14.28 4.72 22.00
CA ASP A 20 -13.62 3.93 20.99
C ASP A 20 -13.59 4.81 19.75
N ASP A 21 -12.41 5.31 19.45
CA ASP A 21 -12.18 6.20 18.33
C ASP A 21 -12.31 5.33 17.08
N LYS A 22 -13.51 5.35 16.48
CA LYS A 22 -13.89 4.52 15.34
C LYS A 22 -12.97 4.70 14.14
N ASN A 23 -12.20 5.81 14.11
CA ASN A 23 -11.28 6.15 13.05
C ASN A 23 -9.82 5.95 13.50
N THR A 24 -9.55 4.98 14.36
CA THR A 24 -8.18 4.67 14.80
C THR A 24 -7.71 3.34 14.21
N MET A 25 -6.57 3.40 13.52
CA MET A 25 -5.75 2.23 13.21
C MET A 25 -4.85 1.89 14.39
N ILE A 26 -4.80 0.60 14.74
CA ILE A 26 -3.82 0.04 15.68
C ILE A 26 -3.02 -1.01 14.92
N VAL A 27 -1.71 -0.81 14.78
CA VAL A 27 -0.82 -1.78 14.12
C VAL A 27 0.07 -2.38 15.18
N GLU A 28 -0.03 -3.68 15.40
CA GLU A 28 0.78 -4.39 16.38
C GLU A 28 1.44 -5.61 15.78
N GLY A 29 2.51 -6.07 16.40
CA GLY A 29 3.29 -7.12 15.78
C GLY A 29 4.52 -7.54 16.54
N ASN A 30 5.19 -8.53 15.97
CA ASN A 30 6.49 -8.98 16.42
C ASN A 30 7.41 -9.28 15.24
N ILE A 31 8.67 -8.86 15.37
CA ILE A 31 9.74 -9.17 14.43
C ILE A 31 10.69 -10.15 15.13
N ASP A 32 10.52 -11.42 14.84
CA ASP A 32 11.30 -12.50 15.46
C ASP A 32 12.79 -12.29 15.21
N GLY A 33 13.60 -12.41 16.26
CA GLY A 33 15.05 -12.22 16.17
C GLY A 33 15.56 -10.77 16.21
N LEU A 34 14.69 -9.76 16.14
CA LEU A 34 15.10 -8.36 16.33
C LEU A 34 15.33 -8.06 17.83
N LYS A 35 16.59 -7.88 18.23
CA LYS A 35 16.97 -7.60 19.63
C LYS A 35 17.27 -6.13 19.91
N VAL A 36 17.86 -5.44 18.93
CA VAL A 36 18.28 -4.03 19.02
C VAL A 36 17.99 -3.38 17.68
N GLY A 37 17.47 -2.15 17.71
CA GLY A 37 17.17 -1.35 16.51
C GLY A 37 15.95 -0.48 16.73
N THR A 38 15.52 0.20 15.67
CA THR A 38 14.30 1.01 15.68
C THR A 38 13.38 0.53 14.59
N ILE A 39 12.12 0.29 14.95
CA ILE A 39 11.02 -0.02 14.04
C ILE A 39 10.31 1.30 13.77
N TYR A 40 10.26 1.71 12.51
CA TYR A 40 9.59 2.93 12.09
C TYR A 40 8.27 2.61 11.42
N LEU A 41 7.25 3.40 11.71
CA LEU A 41 6.07 3.51 10.85
C LEU A 41 6.33 4.66 9.88
N GLN A 42 6.23 4.39 8.58
CA GLN A 42 6.40 5.40 7.53
C GLN A 42 5.14 5.57 6.70
N GLN A 43 5.01 6.76 6.12
CA GLN A 43 3.96 7.11 5.18
C GLN A 43 4.48 8.17 4.21
N PHE A 44 3.93 8.23 2.98
CA PHE A 44 4.13 9.38 2.11
C PHE A 44 3.34 10.59 2.63
N VAL A 45 4.07 11.67 2.91
CA VAL A 45 3.54 12.99 3.29
C VAL A 45 4.12 14.01 2.32
N ASN A 46 3.28 14.66 1.52
CA ASN A 46 3.70 15.59 0.45
C ASN A 46 4.77 14.96 -0.47
N ASP A 47 4.47 13.77 -1.00
CA ASP A 47 5.34 12.99 -1.88
C ASP A 47 6.69 12.54 -1.28
N LYS A 48 6.90 12.78 0.01
CA LYS A 48 8.09 12.34 0.73
C LYS A 48 7.76 11.22 1.69
N LEU A 49 8.45 10.08 1.54
CA LEU A 49 8.39 9.01 2.51
C LEU A 49 8.99 9.50 3.85
N THR A 50 8.17 9.50 4.89
CA THR A 50 8.47 10.14 6.17
C THR A 50 8.23 9.17 7.32
N ASN A 51 9.16 9.12 8.27
CA ASN A 51 8.98 8.44 9.56
C ASN A 51 7.96 9.23 10.39
N ILE A 52 6.81 8.62 10.63
CA ILE A 52 5.68 9.25 11.33
C ILE A 52 5.52 8.77 12.77
N ASP A 53 6.12 7.61 13.10
CA ASP A 53 6.21 7.06 14.45
C ASP A 53 7.39 6.08 14.53
N SER A 54 7.80 5.70 15.74
CA SER A 54 8.87 4.73 15.96
C SER A 54 8.78 4.01 17.30
N VAL A 55 9.24 2.76 17.34
CA VAL A 55 9.43 1.96 18.56
C VAL A 55 10.86 1.44 18.60
N VAL A 56 11.53 1.61 19.74
CA VAL A 56 12.87 1.05 19.96
C VAL A 56 12.74 -0.43 20.38
N ALA A 57 13.38 -1.32 19.64
CA ALA A 57 13.51 -2.72 20.01
C ALA A 57 14.59 -2.86 21.10
N ASN A 58 14.19 -3.30 22.29
CA ASN A 58 15.10 -3.53 23.42
C ASN A 58 14.85 -4.93 24.02
N GLY A 59 15.58 -5.91 23.48
CA GLY A 59 15.49 -7.31 23.88
C GLY A 59 14.36 -8.11 23.21
N ASN A 60 13.42 -7.45 22.52
CA ASN A 60 12.42 -8.08 21.66
C ASN A 60 11.97 -7.14 20.54
N GLY A 61 11.40 -7.71 19.48
CA GLY A 61 10.91 -7.01 18.29
C GLY A 61 9.42 -6.70 18.34
N LYS A 62 8.79 -6.62 19.51
CA LYS A 62 7.37 -6.28 19.63
C LYS A 62 7.17 -4.79 19.40
N PHE A 63 6.11 -4.44 18.69
CA PHE A 63 5.75 -3.05 18.44
C PHE A 63 4.25 -2.85 18.44
N THR A 64 3.85 -1.61 18.72
CA THR A 64 2.47 -1.14 18.58
C THR A 64 2.50 0.32 18.13
N PHE A 65 1.76 0.63 17.07
CA PHE A 65 1.52 1.98 16.58
C PHE A 65 0.03 2.29 16.64
N LYS A 66 -0.32 3.53 16.95
CA LYS A 66 -1.72 3.99 16.99
C LYS A 66 -1.84 5.27 16.19
N ARG A 67 -2.77 5.31 15.22
CA ARG A 67 -2.93 6.48 14.34
C ARG A 67 -4.38 6.69 13.94
N HIS A 68 -4.80 7.94 13.92
CA HIS A 68 -6.07 8.34 13.33
C HIS A 68 -6.04 8.15 11.81
N LEU A 69 -7.06 7.53 11.24
CA LEU A 69 -7.15 7.16 9.83
C LEU A 69 -8.61 7.19 9.37
N GLU A 70 -8.92 8.05 8.40
CA GLU A 70 -10.28 8.23 7.88
C GLU A 70 -10.68 7.17 6.84
N SER A 71 -9.71 6.66 6.08
CA SER A 71 -9.92 5.64 5.05
C SER A 71 -8.66 4.79 4.91
N PRO A 72 -8.73 3.58 4.34
CA PRO A 72 -7.54 2.78 4.08
C PRO A 72 -6.47 3.52 3.28
N GLU A 73 -5.21 3.40 3.72
CA GLU A 73 -4.05 4.07 3.12
C GLU A 73 -2.81 3.16 3.17
N VAL A 74 -1.84 3.43 2.31
CA VAL A 74 -0.55 2.72 2.33
C VAL A 74 0.36 3.27 3.42
N PHE A 75 0.90 2.35 4.20
CA PHE A 75 1.93 2.57 5.19
C PHE A 75 3.09 1.61 4.96
N PHE A 76 4.21 1.88 5.64
CA PHE A 76 5.34 0.99 5.64
C PHE A 76 5.85 0.77 7.06
N ILE A 77 6.21 -0.47 7.37
CA ILE A 77 7.09 -0.76 8.49
C ILE A 77 8.51 -0.76 7.94
N TYR A 78 9.39 0.04 8.53
CA TYR A 78 10.79 0.14 8.15
C TYR A 78 11.70 -0.23 9.31
N LEU A 79 12.68 -1.07 9.04
CA LEU A 79 13.73 -1.41 9.97
C LEU A 79 15.00 -0.68 9.55
N ASP A 80 15.54 0.17 10.43
CA ASP A 80 16.90 0.68 10.28
C ASP A 80 17.89 -0.43 10.63
N LEU A 81 18.02 -1.35 9.67
CA LEU A 81 19.06 -2.35 9.62
C LEU A 81 20.28 -1.57 9.15
N LYS A 82 21.21 -1.24 10.05
CA LYS A 82 22.49 -0.56 9.74
C LYS A 82 23.33 -1.36 8.73
N LYS A 83 22.85 -1.44 7.49
CA LYS A 83 23.35 -2.24 6.39
C LYS A 83 24.30 -1.40 5.57
N GLN A 84 25.19 -2.06 4.81
CA GLN A 84 26.05 -1.37 3.88
C GLN A 84 25.20 -0.73 2.78
N ALA A 85 25.55 0.49 2.37
CA ALA A 85 24.89 1.18 1.28
C ALA A 85 24.79 0.26 0.04
N GLY A 86 23.58 0.07 -0.49
CA GLY A 86 23.32 -0.83 -1.62
C GLY A 86 22.84 -2.24 -1.25
N THR A 87 22.60 -2.54 0.04
CA THR A 87 22.00 -3.82 0.51
C THR A 87 20.60 -3.65 1.12
N ASP A 88 19.96 -2.52 0.84
CA ASP A 88 18.68 -2.05 1.41
C ASP A 88 17.45 -2.86 0.93
N LEU A 89 17.67 -3.98 0.25
CA LEU A 89 16.59 -4.87 -0.15
C LEU A 89 15.96 -5.53 1.09
N GLY A 90 14.64 -5.44 1.18
CA GLY A 90 13.82 -6.12 2.19
C GLY A 90 13.88 -5.52 3.60
N ASP A 91 14.24 -4.23 3.74
CA ASP A 91 14.19 -3.51 5.04
C ASP A 91 12.84 -2.82 5.30
N ARG A 92 11.96 -2.81 4.29
CA ARG A 92 10.67 -2.13 4.31
C ARG A 92 9.55 -3.08 3.91
N LEU A 93 8.48 -3.08 4.68
CA LEU A 93 7.28 -3.86 4.45
C LEU A 93 6.12 -2.91 4.21
N MET A 94 5.61 -2.89 2.98
CA MET A 94 4.39 -2.15 2.63
C MET A 94 3.15 -2.88 3.17
N PHE A 95 2.18 -2.12 3.68
CA PHE A 95 0.86 -2.64 4.03
C PHE A 95 -0.23 -1.58 3.86
N PHE A 96 -1.47 -2.04 3.65
CA PHE A 96 -2.65 -1.18 3.73
C PHE A 96 -3.13 -1.09 5.18
N GLY A 97 -3.05 0.12 5.73
CA GLY A 97 -3.66 0.50 6.99
C GLY A 97 -5.17 0.66 6.86
N GLU A 98 -5.90 0.44 7.94
CA GLU A 98 -7.37 0.55 8.02
C GLU A 98 -7.73 0.90 9.48
N PRO A 99 -8.81 1.65 9.79
CA PRO A 99 -9.15 2.07 11.15
C PRO A 99 -9.68 0.93 12.03
N LYS A 100 -8.80 -0.03 12.29
CA LYS A 100 -8.98 -1.20 13.15
C LYS A 100 -7.63 -1.77 13.54
N GLN A 101 -7.66 -2.90 14.25
CA GLN A 101 -6.47 -3.64 14.62
C GLN A 101 -5.91 -4.42 13.42
N ILE A 102 -4.62 -4.23 13.16
CA ILE A 102 -3.83 -4.92 12.15
C ILE A 102 -2.68 -5.60 12.87
N THR A 103 -2.47 -6.88 12.58
CA THR A 103 -1.37 -7.67 13.14
C THR A 103 -0.34 -7.92 12.05
N ILE A 104 0.92 -7.61 12.33
CA ILE A 104 2.06 -7.82 11.44
C ILE A 104 3.10 -8.67 12.16
N ASN A 105 3.28 -9.91 11.74
CA ASN A 105 4.35 -10.76 12.25
C ASN A 105 5.36 -11.03 11.14
N SER A 106 6.64 -10.92 11.45
CA SER A 106 7.71 -11.25 10.51
C SER A 106 8.95 -11.72 11.26
N SER A 107 10.04 -11.95 10.54
CA SER A 107 11.35 -12.27 11.10
C SER A 107 12.38 -11.23 10.67
N TYR A 108 13.37 -11.00 11.53
CA TYR A 108 14.53 -10.17 11.20
C TYR A 108 15.27 -10.70 9.96
N ASP A 109 15.37 -12.03 9.83
CA ASP A 109 15.87 -12.66 8.62
C ASP A 109 14.77 -12.69 7.55
N MET A 110 14.99 -11.97 6.44
CA MET A 110 14.01 -11.85 5.35
C MET A 110 12.70 -11.15 5.75
N PHE A 111 12.84 -9.97 6.37
CA PHE A 111 11.74 -9.17 6.93
C PHE A 111 10.53 -8.95 6.01
N GLU A 112 10.74 -8.62 4.75
CA GLU A 112 9.61 -8.46 3.83
C GLU A 112 8.99 -9.80 3.43
N VAL A 113 9.83 -10.80 3.12
CA VAL A 113 9.42 -12.09 2.53
C VAL A 113 8.65 -12.95 3.52
N LYS A 114 9.05 -12.95 4.79
CA LYS A 114 8.41 -13.74 5.86
C LYS A 114 7.25 -13.01 6.54
N ALA A 115 6.89 -11.83 6.08
CA ALA A 115 5.82 -11.06 6.69
C ALA A 115 4.45 -11.72 6.50
N ASN A 116 3.69 -11.78 7.59
CA ASN A 116 2.29 -12.13 7.59
C ASN A 116 1.49 -10.96 8.17
N ILE A 117 0.54 -10.45 7.38
CA ILE A 117 -0.28 -9.29 7.75
C ILE A 117 -1.74 -9.73 7.77
N SER A 118 -2.43 -9.47 8.88
CA SER A 118 -3.84 -9.82 9.07
C SER A 118 -4.63 -8.67 9.71
N GLY A 119 -5.95 -8.73 9.62
CA GLY A 119 -6.84 -7.77 10.26
C GLY A 119 -7.34 -6.65 9.34
N SER A 120 -6.81 -6.49 8.11
CA SER A 120 -7.30 -5.52 7.12
C SER A 120 -7.92 -6.18 5.88
N GLN A 121 -9.09 -5.67 5.47
CA GLN A 121 -9.75 -6.10 4.23
C GLN A 121 -9.01 -5.51 3.02
N SER A 122 -8.63 -4.23 3.08
CA SER A 122 -7.82 -3.61 2.02
C SER A 122 -6.46 -4.30 1.87
N GLN A 123 -5.84 -4.77 2.95
CA GLN A 123 -4.64 -5.59 2.86
C GLN A 123 -4.90 -6.93 2.17
N LYS A 124 -6.04 -7.57 2.45
CA LYS A 124 -6.41 -8.82 1.79
C LYS A 124 -6.62 -8.61 0.28
N ASP A 125 -7.40 -7.60 -0.09
CA ASP A 125 -7.64 -7.21 -1.48
C ASP A 125 -6.33 -6.93 -2.21
N TYR A 126 -5.42 -6.18 -1.57
CA TYR A 126 -4.09 -5.92 -2.11
C TYR A 126 -3.24 -7.17 -2.23
N GLY A 127 -3.29 -8.10 -1.27
CA GLY A 127 -2.57 -9.36 -1.34
C GLY A 127 -2.98 -10.22 -2.55
N GLU A 128 -4.29 -10.30 -2.83
CA GLU A 128 -4.85 -11.03 -3.98
C GLU A 128 -4.46 -10.36 -5.31
N TYR A 129 -4.60 -9.03 -5.38
CA TYR A 129 -4.15 -8.23 -6.52
C TYR A 129 -2.64 -8.41 -6.79
N ALA A 130 -1.81 -8.20 -5.77
CA ALA A 130 -0.37 -8.27 -5.85
C ALA A 130 0.12 -9.70 -6.21
N HIS A 131 -0.59 -10.74 -5.77
CA HIS A 131 -0.29 -12.12 -6.19
C HIS A 131 -0.35 -12.26 -7.71
N THR A 132 -1.39 -11.75 -8.35
CA THR A 132 -1.53 -11.80 -9.81
C THR A 132 -0.49 -10.92 -10.51
N MET A 133 -0.22 -9.72 -9.97
CA MET A 133 0.82 -8.83 -10.50
C MET A 133 2.21 -9.46 -10.47
N ARG A 134 2.54 -10.22 -9.42
CA ARG A 134 3.81 -10.96 -9.34
C ARG A 134 3.95 -11.99 -10.46
N GLN A 135 2.88 -12.67 -10.87
CA GLN A 135 2.94 -13.63 -11.97
C GLN A 135 3.29 -12.95 -13.31
N PHE A 136 2.74 -11.77 -13.58
CA PHE A 136 3.14 -10.97 -14.74
C PHE A 136 4.62 -10.57 -14.68
N GLY A 137 5.10 -10.17 -13.50
CA GLY A 137 6.50 -9.81 -13.27
C GLY A 137 7.45 -10.99 -13.48
N MET A 138 7.14 -12.15 -12.91
CA MET A 138 7.91 -13.39 -13.10
C MET A 138 7.99 -13.77 -14.57
N ARG A 139 6.85 -13.74 -15.28
CA ARG A 139 6.83 -14.03 -16.71
C ARG A 139 7.70 -13.06 -17.51
N ASN A 140 7.68 -11.77 -17.14
CA ASN A 140 8.50 -10.76 -17.80
C ASN A 140 10.00 -10.99 -17.55
N ALA A 141 10.37 -11.39 -16.33
CA ALA A 141 11.75 -11.73 -15.99
C ALA A 141 12.26 -12.94 -16.78
N GLU A 142 11.45 -14.00 -16.91
CA GLU A 142 11.77 -15.18 -17.74
C GLU A 142 12.00 -14.78 -19.21
N LEU A 143 11.12 -13.95 -19.77
CA LEU A 143 11.22 -13.49 -21.15
C LEU A 143 12.49 -12.64 -21.36
N LEU A 144 12.80 -11.77 -20.42
CA LEU A 144 14.02 -10.94 -20.45
C LEU A 144 15.28 -11.80 -20.39
N GLU A 145 15.33 -12.80 -19.50
CA GLU A 145 16.46 -13.73 -19.40
C GLU A 145 16.70 -14.44 -20.74
N GLN A 146 15.64 -14.99 -21.34
CA GLN A 146 15.71 -15.65 -22.64
C GLN A 146 16.16 -14.68 -23.74
N GLN A 147 15.67 -13.44 -23.71
CA GLN A 147 16.03 -12.41 -24.70
C GLN A 147 17.52 -12.05 -24.60
N VAL A 148 18.04 -11.85 -23.39
CA VAL A 148 19.47 -11.58 -23.15
C VAL A 148 20.33 -12.75 -23.65
N ASN A 149 19.91 -13.99 -23.43
CA ASN A 149 20.62 -15.16 -23.92
C ASN A 149 20.59 -15.28 -25.45
N ALA A 150 19.47 -14.94 -26.09
CA ALA A 150 19.35 -14.89 -27.55
C ALA A 150 20.29 -13.84 -28.17
N PHE A 151 20.38 -12.64 -27.56
CA PHE A 151 21.34 -11.62 -27.97
C PHE A 151 22.79 -12.09 -27.85
N LYS A 152 23.15 -12.73 -26.73
CA LYS A 152 24.50 -13.29 -26.54
C LYS A 152 24.86 -14.35 -27.59
N ALA A 153 23.86 -15.11 -28.06
CA ALA A 153 24.03 -16.12 -29.10
C ALA A 153 23.97 -15.57 -30.54
N GLY A 154 23.79 -14.25 -30.72
CA GLY A 154 23.65 -13.62 -32.04
C GLY A 154 22.33 -13.93 -32.75
N ASN A 155 21.34 -14.48 -32.05
CA ASN A 155 20.04 -14.82 -32.62
C ASN A 155 19.04 -13.66 -32.47
N THR A 156 19.17 -12.66 -33.34
CA THR A 156 18.34 -11.44 -33.33
C THR A 156 16.86 -11.74 -33.57
N THR A 157 16.52 -12.68 -34.47
CA THR A 157 15.13 -13.05 -34.75
C THR A 157 14.43 -13.62 -33.51
N LEU A 158 15.11 -14.45 -32.72
CA LEU A 158 14.55 -14.95 -31.46
C LEU A 158 14.41 -13.83 -30.42
N ALA A 159 15.40 -12.95 -30.31
CA ALA A 159 15.35 -11.81 -29.40
C ALA A 159 14.17 -10.87 -29.71
N ASP A 160 13.91 -10.60 -30.99
CA ASP A 160 12.76 -9.80 -31.43
C ASP A 160 11.43 -10.48 -31.10
N SER A 161 11.34 -11.79 -31.33
CA SER A 161 10.14 -12.58 -30.98
C SER A 161 9.84 -12.55 -29.47
N LEU A 162 10.88 -12.67 -28.63
CA LEU A 162 10.77 -12.59 -27.19
C LEU A 162 10.38 -11.18 -26.72
N ASN A 163 10.86 -10.13 -27.41
CA ASN A 163 10.45 -8.76 -27.15
C ASN A 163 8.93 -8.59 -27.39
N VAL A 164 8.42 -9.09 -28.52
CA VAL A 164 6.97 -9.04 -28.82
C VAL A 164 6.15 -9.80 -27.77
N ALA A 165 6.67 -10.93 -27.26
CA ALA A 165 6.03 -11.66 -26.17
C ALA A 165 6.01 -10.87 -24.85
N SER A 166 7.09 -10.14 -24.53
CA SER A 166 7.19 -9.23 -23.38
C SER A 166 6.16 -8.10 -23.49
N GLU A 167 6.09 -7.42 -24.64
CA GLU A 167 5.10 -6.35 -24.88
C GLU A 167 3.66 -6.86 -24.74
N LYS A 168 3.37 -8.06 -25.23
CA LYS A 168 2.06 -8.69 -25.05
C LYS A 168 1.77 -9.01 -23.58
N ASN A 169 2.77 -9.42 -22.80
CA ASN A 169 2.63 -9.66 -21.36
C ASN A 169 2.35 -8.34 -20.62
N ASN A 170 3.06 -7.27 -20.95
CA ASN A 170 2.84 -5.94 -20.39
C ASN A 170 1.46 -5.38 -20.72
N PHE A 171 0.99 -5.57 -21.96
CA PHE A 171 -0.37 -5.18 -22.35
C PHE A 171 -1.44 -5.96 -21.56
N ARG A 172 -1.26 -7.27 -21.38
CA ARG A 172 -2.16 -8.08 -20.54
C ARG A 172 -2.15 -7.65 -19.08
N ARG A 173 -0.98 -7.31 -18.53
CA ARG A 173 -0.84 -6.75 -17.18
C ARG A 173 -1.65 -5.45 -17.06
N HIS A 174 -1.52 -4.55 -18.02
CA HIS A 174 -2.27 -3.29 -18.03
C HIS A 174 -3.79 -3.52 -18.08
N LEU A 175 -4.27 -4.42 -18.97
CA LEU A 175 -5.68 -4.79 -19.04
C LEU A 175 -6.19 -5.42 -17.73
N PHE A 176 -5.35 -6.19 -17.04
CA PHE A 176 -5.70 -6.74 -15.73
C PHE A 176 -5.96 -5.63 -14.71
N VAL A 177 -5.11 -4.59 -14.64
CA VAL A 177 -5.34 -3.45 -13.73
C VAL A 177 -6.66 -2.75 -14.02
N LEU A 178 -6.94 -2.46 -15.30
CA LEU A 178 -8.19 -1.80 -15.70
C LEU A 178 -9.41 -2.68 -15.39
N ASN A 179 -9.33 -3.98 -15.65
CA ASN A 179 -10.41 -4.91 -15.34
C ASN A 179 -10.64 -5.03 -13.83
N TYR A 180 -9.58 -5.13 -13.03
CA TYR A 180 -9.66 -5.13 -11.57
C TYR A 180 -10.42 -3.90 -11.08
N ALA A 181 -10.00 -2.72 -11.54
CA ALA A 181 -10.62 -1.46 -11.15
C ALA A 181 -12.09 -1.32 -11.55
N LEU A 182 -12.47 -1.85 -12.73
CA LEU A 182 -13.86 -1.85 -13.20
C LEU A 182 -14.76 -2.84 -12.46
N THR A 183 -14.19 -3.86 -11.83
CA THR A 183 -14.91 -4.97 -11.17
C THR A 183 -14.90 -4.89 -9.65
N HIS A 184 -14.05 -4.05 -9.05
CA HIS A 184 -13.95 -3.83 -7.60
C HIS A 184 -14.16 -2.34 -7.24
N PRO A 185 -15.26 -1.70 -7.66
CA PRO A 185 -15.48 -0.28 -7.42
C PRO A 185 -15.61 0.11 -5.94
N ASP A 186 -15.85 -0.87 -5.08
CA ASP A 186 -16.02 -0.74 -3.63
C ASP A 186 -14.74 -0.97 -2.84
N SER A 187 -13.67 -1.49 -3.45
CA SER A 187 -12.38 -1.66 -2.78
C SER A 187 -11.61 -0.34 -2.71
N TYR A 188 -11.12 0.00 -1.52
CA TYR A 188 -10.27 1.18 -1.31
C TYR A 188 -8.91 1.10 -2.01
N ILE A 189 -8.48 -0.11 -2.42
CA ILE A 189 -7.22 -0.24 -3.17
C ILE A 189 -7.38 0.11 -4.65
N THR A 190 -8.62 0.14 -5.17
CA THR A 190 -8.89 0.35 -6.59
C THR A 190 -8.30 1.63 -7.16
N PRO A 191 -8.50 2.82 -6.55
CA PRO A 191 -7.89 4.05 -7.08
C PRO A 191 -6.36 4.00 -6.98
N TYR A 192 -5.82 3.39 -5.90
CA TYR A 192 -4.38 3.26 -5.69
C TYR A 192 -3.71 2.43 -6.78
N VAL A 193 -4.24 1.24 -7.10
CA VAL A 193 -3.61 0.37 -8.12
C VAL A 193 -3.70 0.97 -9.52
N VAL A 194 -4.72 1.77 -9.82
CA VAL A 194 -4.77 2.50 -11.09
C VAL A 194 -3.67 3.56 -11.17
N LEU A 195 -3.50 4.35 -10.11
CA LEU A 195 -2.46 5.37 -10.02
C LEU A 195 -1.05 4.79 -10.14
N VAL A 196 -0.81 3.63 -9.54
CA VAL A 196 0.52 3.01 -9.49
C VAL A 196 0.81 2.14 -10.72
N ASP A 197 -0.14 1.31 -11.15
CA ASP A 197 0.12 0.23 -12.10
C ASP A 197 -0.47 0.46 -13.50
N ALA A 198 -1.30 1.48 -13.68
CA ALA A 198 -1.87 1.87 -14.98
C ALA A 198 -1.58 3.32 -15.39
N PRO A 199 -0.32 3.81 -15.30
CA PRO A 199 0.02 5.12 -15.83
C PRO A 199 -0.22 5.16 -17.34
N ASN A 200 -0.45 6.36 -17.88
CA ASN A 200 -0.69 6.62 -19.31
C ASN A 200 -1.93 5.91 -19.89
N THR A 201 -2.90 5.55 -19.03
CA THR A 201 -4.20 5.07 -19.47
C THR A 201 -4.99 6.20 -20.13
N ARG A 202 -5.69 5.92 -21.23
CA ARG A 202 -6.52 6.94 -21.87
C ARG A 202 -7.64 7.43 -20.96
N VAL A 203 -7.90 8.73 -20.97
CA VAL A 203 -8.84 9.41 -20.05
C VAL A 203 -10.23 8.78 -20.07
N LYS A 204 -10.73 8.36 -21.24
CA LYS A 204 -12.03 7.67 -21.36
C LYS A 204 -12.17 6.43 -20.46
N TYR A 205 -11.08 5.68 -20.26
CA TYR A 205 -11.09 4.50 -19.39
C TYR A 205 -10.99 4.91 -17.93
N LEU A 206 -10.20 5.93 -17.62
CA LEU A 206 -10.11 6.47 -16.27
C LEU A 206 -11.45 7.05 -15.79
N ASP A 207 -12.14 7.81 -16.64
CA ASP A 207 -13.50 8.33 -16.39
C ASP A 207 -14.49 7.18 -16.15
N SER A 208 -14.39 6.09 -16.91
CA SER A 208 -15.24 4.90 -16.74
C SER A 208 -15.00 4.21 -15.40
N ILE A 209 -13.75 4.09 -14.96
CA ILE A 209 -13.40 3.53 -13.65
C ILE A 209 -13.91 4.46 -12.54
N TYR A 210 -13.58 5.75 -12.60
CA TYR A 210 -13.95 6.72 -11.58
C TYR A 210 -15.47 6.81 -11.41
N GLY A 211 -16.22 6.82 -12.53
CA GLY A 211 -17.68 6.87 -12.51
C GLY A 211 -18.36 5.65 -11.87
N LYS A 212 -17.65 4.52 -11.74
CA LYS A 212 -18.15 3.32 -11.05
C LYS A 212 -17.81 3.27 -9.58
N LEU A 213 -16.81 4.03 -9.11
CA LEU A 213 -16.36 3.97 -7.72
C LEU A 213 -17.52 4.23 -6.77
N ASN A 214 -17.57 3.48 -5.67
CA ASN A 214 -18.50 3.79 -4.62
C ASN A 214 -18.18 5.18 -4.03
N LYS A 215 -19.15 5.81 -3.37
CA LYS A 215 -18.99 7.18 -2.85
C LYS A 215 -17.89 7.28 -1.78
N GLU A 216 -17.70 6.25 -0.97
CA GLU A 216 -16.73 6.25 0.12
C GLU A 216 -15.30 6.15 -0.38
N VAL A 217 -15.04 5.29 -1.37
CA VAL A 217 -13.77 5.13 -2.08
C VAL A 217 -13.47 6.37 -2.91
N ALA A 218 -14.44 6.95 -3.63
CA ALA A 218 -14.24 8.19 -4.37
C ALA A 218 -13.85 9.37 -3.45
N ASN A 219 -14.38 9.40 -2.22
CA ASN A 219 -14.08 10.44 -1.22
C ASN A 219 -12.85 10.13 -0.35
N SER A 220 -12.25 8.94 -0.49
CA SER A 220 -11.01 8.55 0.17
C SER A 220 -9.81 9.35 -0.35
N LYS A 221 -8.66 9.22 0.31
CA LYS A 221 -7.40 9.83 -0.15
C LYS A 221 -7.09 9.47 -1.61
N TYR A 222 -7.00 8.18 -1.92
CA TYR A 222 -6.66 7.73 -3.27
C TYR A 222 -7.77 8.00 -4.28
N GLY A 223 -9.03 8.06 -3.86
CA GLY A 223 -10.13 8.50 -4.74
C GLY A 223 -9.95 9.95 -5.21
N LYS A 224 -9.59 10.86 -4.29
CA LYS A 224 -9.32 12.26 -4.62
C LYS A 224 -8.06 12.42 -5.48
N GLU A 225 -6.99 11.72 -5.14
CA GLU A 225 -5.76 11.70 -5.95
C GLU A 225 -6.06 11.18 -7.37
N PHE A 226 -6.87 10.14 -7.49
CA PHE A 226 -7.27 9.60 -8.79
C PHE A 226 -8.10 10.59 -9.61
N LYS A 227 -9.01 11.34 -8.97
CA LYS A 227 -9.73 12.43 -9.65
C LYS A 227 -8.78 13.48 -10.21
N ASN A 228 -7.82 13.93 -9.41
CA ASN A 228 -6.83 14.93 -9.83
C ASN A 228 -6.00 14.40 -11.01
N TYR A 229 -5.56 13.15 -10.93
CA TYR A 229 -4.83 12.48 -12.02
C TYR A 229 -5.61 12.48 -13.34
N ILE A 230 -6.93 12.23 -13.30
CA ILE A 230 -7.80 12.28 -14.51
C ILE A 230 -7.81 13.68 -15.13
N GLU A 231 -7.87 14.73 -14.30
CA GLU A 231 -7.86 16.11 -14.77
C GLU A 231 -6.53 16.49 -15.45
N GLU A 232 -5.40 16.01 -14.91
CA GLU A 232 -4.07 16.18 -15.50
C GLU A 232 -3.93 15.39 -16.81
N ALA A 233 -4.30 14.11 -16.81
CA ALA A 233 -4.29 13.27 -18.00
C ALA A 233 -5.15 13.86 -19.13
N ARG A 234 -6.29 14.47 -18.79
CA ARG A 234 -7.17 15.15 -19.76
C ARG A 234 -6.53 16.38 -20.39
N LYS A 235 -5.69 17.12 -19.66
CA LYS A 235 -4.93 18.24 -20.24
C LYS A 235 -3.86 17.71 -21.19
N ALA A 236 -3.10 16.71 -20.76
CA ALA A 236 -2.04 16.09 -21.55
C ALA A 236 -2.58 15.48 -22.86
N GLU A 237 -3.70 14.75 -22.83
CA GLU A 237 -4.32 14.19 -24.05
C GLU A 237 -4.72 15.28 -25.06
N LYS A 238 -5.32 16.37 -24.60
CA LYS A 238 -5.71 17.49 -25.47
C LYS A 238 -4.52 18.21 -26.10
N GLU A 239 -3.37 18.20 -25.44
CA GLU A 239 -2.13 18.77 -25.98
C GLU A 239 -1.50 17.87 -27.03
N MET A 240 -1.60 16.54 -26.88
CA MET A 240 -1.11 15.57 -27.88
C MET A 240 -1.99 15.49 -29.15
N GLU A 241 -3.25 15.92 -29.07
CA GLU A 241 -4.18 15.96 -30.21
C GLU A 241 -4.07 17.25 -31.05
N LYS A 242 -3.27 18.23 -30.61
CA LYS A 242 -3.01 19.49 -31.33
C LYS A 242 -1.73 19.40 -32.15
#